data_AF-A0A2P7EHB0-F1
#
_entry.id   AF-A0A2P7EHB0-F1
#
_cell.length_a   1.000
_cell.length_b   1.000
_cell.length_c   1.000
_cell.angle_alpha   90.00
_cell.angle_beta   90.00
_cell.angle_gamma   90.00
#
_symmetry.space_group_name_H-M   'P 1'
#
loop_
_entity.id
_entity.type
_entity.pdbx_description
1 polymer ?
#
loop_
_entity_poly.entity_id
_entity_poly.type
_entity_poly.pdbx_seq_one_letter_code
_entity_poly.pdbx_strand_id
1 'polypeptide(L)'
;MALEANFCRVKLQQPGPAGQQILLCTRRSRLAHQGEQVMVGDWVGLDGVDWLDGRAAIAALEPRSSSLQRPALANADRVVVVVALAQPSLDAQGLSRFLLSAEATGLEVLPVLSKADLVSSEQCLEWLERLRSWGYEPHSIAHGNVQALEGLRLRLCPGISVLCGPSGVGKTSLLNALLPDLQLRTAAVSGKLQRGRHTTRHVELFPLAPNALLADTPGFNRPELPPNPGEFASLFPEIRQQLRAGRRCRFNDCRHLQEPGCGLERSWERYGLYQSLMQDQL
;
A
#
# COMPACT_ATOMS: atom_id res chain seq x y z
N MET A 1 0.15 20.86 -26.89
CA MET A 1 1.42 21.61 -26.85
C MET A 1 1.90 21.65 -25.41
N ALA A 2 3.18 21.35 -25.21
CA ALA A 2 3.82 20.98 -23.96
C ALA A 2 3.80 22.07 -22.87
N LEU A 3 3.55 21.67 -21.60
CA LEU A 3 4.11 22.21 -20.33
C LEU A 3 3.38 21.66 -19.07
N GLU A 4 3.12 20.36 -18.95
CA GLU A 4 2.59 19.78 -17.69
C GLU A 4 3.68 19.35 -16.69
N ALA A 5 4.96 19.49 -17.03
CA ALA A 5 6.06 18.93 -16.24
C ALA A 5 6.38 19.66 -14.91
N ASN A 6 5.79 20.83 -14.65
CA ASN A 6 6.18 21.70 -13.53
C ASN A 6 5.03 22.09 -12.57
N PHE A 7 3.84 21.51 -12.73
CA PHE A 7 2.67 21.88 -11.94
C PHE A 7 2.14 20.70 -11.11
N CYS A 8 1.71 20.99 -9.88
CA CYS A 8 1.06 20.06 -8.97
C CYS A 8 -0.39 20.49 -8.74
N ARG A 9 -1.33 19.54 -8.71
CA ARG A 9 -2.70 19.82 -8.25
C ARG A 9 -2.74 19.69 -6.74
N VAL A 10 -3.10 20.77 -6.04
CA VAL A 10 -3.19 20.79 -4.58
C VAL A 10 -4.65 20.93 -4.18
N LYS A 11 -5.15 19.96 -3.41
CA LYS A 11 -6.48 20.04 -2.79
C LYS A 11 -6.39 20.87 -1.51
N LEU A 12 -7.28 21.84 -1.37
CA LEU A 12 -7.35 22.69 -0.19
C LEU A 12 -8.06 21.96 0.97
N GLN A 13 -7.59 22.17 2.20
CA GLN A 13 -8.26 21.67 3.40
C GLN A 13 -9.62 22.34 3.62
N GLN A 14 -9.74 23.61 3.25
CA GLN A 14 -10.98 24.38 3.29
C GLN A 14 -11.24 24.97 1.90
N PRO A 15 -12.49 24.97 1.42
CA PRO A 15 -12.81 25.59 0.14
C PRO A 15 -12.42 27.08 0.13
N GLY A 16 -11.79 27.51 -0.95
CA GLY A 16 -11.55 28.92 -1.24
C GLY A 16 -12.81 29.66 -1.67
N PRO A 17 -12.67 30.92 -2.12
CA PRO A 17 -13.75 31.70 -2.71
C PRO A 17 -14.51 30.91 -3.80
N ALA A 18 -15.82 31.14 -3.89
CA ALA A 18 -16.72 30.42 -4.80
C ALA A 18 -16.69 28.88 -4.69
N GLY A 19 -16.22 28.35 -3.56
CA GLY A 19 -16.16 26.90 -3.32
C GLY A 19 -15.00 26.20 -4.04
N GLN A 20 -13.98 26.94 -4.50
CA GLN A 20 -12.82 26.35 -5.17
C GLN A 20 -12.06 25.40 -4.22
N GLN A 21 -11.87 24.14 -4.63
CA GLN A 21 -11.25 23.11 -3.78
C GLN A 21 -9.85 22.70 -4.23
N ILE A 22 -9.47 23.05 -5.46
CA ILE A 22 -8.20 22.61 -6.07
C ILE A 22 -7.53 23.81 -6.73
N LEU A 23 -6.21 23.93 -6.52
CA LEU A 23 -5.35 24.91 -7.17
C LEU A 23 -4.26 24.21 -7.99
N LEU A 24 -3.89 24.82 -9.13
CA LEU A 24 -2.74 24.41 -9.92
C LEU A 24 -1.51 25.15 -9.43
N CYS A 25 -0.59 24.44 -8.78
CA CYS A 25 0.53 25.02 -8.07
C CYS A 25 1.85 24.79 -8.77
N THR A 26 2.73 25.80 -8.77
CA THR A 26 4.14 25.65 -9.16
C THR A 26 5.03 25.46 -7.94
N ARG A 27 6.20 24.86 -8.11
CA ARG A 27 7.21 24.79 -7.04
C ARG A 27 8.07 26.05 -7.06
N ARG A 28 8.21 26.74 -5.91
CA ARG A 28 9.20 27.84 -5.80
C ARG A 28 10.63 27.32 -5.88
N SER A 29 11.52 28.12 -6.47
CA SER A 29 12.96 27.83 -6.61
C SER A 29 13.66 27.55 -5.28
N ARG A 30 13.25 28.22 -4.19
CA ARG A 30 13.82 28.01 -2.85
C ARG A 30 13.71 26.55 -2.36
N LEU A 31 12.56 25.88 -2.59
CA LEU A 31 12.40 24.46 -2.27
C LEU A 31 13.31 23.57 -3.14
N ALA A 32 13.54 23.96 -4.40
CA ALA A 32 14.44 23.24 -5.28
C ALA A 32 15.91 23.33 -4.81
N HIS A 33 16.33 24.46 -4.23
CA HIS A 33 17.68 24.63 -3.67
C HIS A 33 17.93 23.81 -2.41
N GLN A 34 16.88 23.43 -1.68
CA GLN A 34 16.97 22.56 -0.50
C GLN A 34 16.96 21.05 -0.87
N GLY A 35 16.80 20.72 -2.16
CA GLY A 35 16.76 19.33 -2.63
C GLY A 35 15.46 18.59 -2.31
N GLU A 36 14.44 19.28 -1.80
CA GLU A 36 13.18 18.66 -1.41
C GLU A 36 12.31 18.37 -2.65
N GLN A 37 12.04 17.08 -2.88
CA GLN A 37 11.16 16.63 -3.93
C GLN A 37 9.72 16.60 -3.40
N VAL A 38 8.82 17.37 -4.03
CA VAL A 38 7.38 17.30 -3.78
C VAL A 38 6.85 15.96 -4.30
N MET A 39 6.13 15.24 -3.45
CA MET A 39 5.50 13.96 -3.74
C MET A 39 3.98 14.08 -3.66
N VAL A 40 3.28 13.17 -4.33
CA VAL A 40 1.83 13.00 -4.09
C VAL A 40 1.63 12.63 -2.62
N GLY A 41 0.60 13.16 -1.99
CA GLY A 41 0.32 12.95 -0.56
C GLY A 41 1.00 13.94 0.40
N ASP A 42 1.92 14.80 -0.08
CA ASP A 42 2.50 15.85 0.75
C ASP A 42 1.46 16.87 1.22
N TRP A 43 1.58 17.26 2.49
CA TRP A 43 0.93 18.45 3.01
C TRP A 43 1.82 19.66 2.70
N VAL A 44 1.23 20.68 2.08
CA VAL A 44 1.96 21.82 1.51
C VAL A 44 1.43 23.16 2.02
N GLY A 45 2.34 24.07 2.31
CA GLY A 45 2.04 25.49 2.49
C GLY A 45 2.02 26.20 1.14
N LEU A 46 0.96 26.99 0.88
CA LEU A 46 0.80 27.76 -0.35
C LEU A 46 1.08 29.25 -0.11
N ASP A 47 1.66 29.91 -1.12
CA ASP A 47 1.90 31.35 -1.16
C ASP A 47 1.48 31.93 -2.52
N GLY A 48 1.12 33.21 -2.55
CA GLY A 48 0.70 33.92 -3.76
C GLY A 48 -0.51 33.28 -4.44
N VAL A 49 -1.58 32.99 -3.68
CA VAL A 49 -2.78 32.37 -4.23
C VAL A 49 -3.54 33.35 -5.12
N ASP A 50 -3.62 33.02 -6.40
CA ASP A 50 -4.47 33.66 -7.38
C ASP A 50 -5.77 32.86 -7.52
N TRP A 51 -6.83 33.36 -6.88
CA TRP A 51 -8.15 32.74 -6.90
C TRP A 51 -8.86 32.88 -8.25
N LEU A 52 -8.53 33.89 -9.04
CA LEU A 52 -9.16 34.12 -10.34
C LEU A 52 -8.72 33.04 -11.33
N ASP A 53 -7.41 32.78 -11.38
CA ASP A 53 -6.81 31.78 -12.26
C ASP A 53 -6.70 30.39 -11.63
N GLY A 54 -7.00 30.27 -10.33
CA GLY A 54 -6.89 29.02 -9.57
C GLY A 54 -5.46 28.52 -9.45
N ARG A 55 -4.51 29.42 -9.20
CA ARG A 55 -3.07 29.13 -9.17
C ARG A 55 -2.44 29.54 -7.86
N ALA A 56 -1.35 28.88 -7.50
CA ALA A 56 -0.53 29.26 -6.36
C ALA A 56 0.92 28.77 -6.53
N ALA A 57 1.77 29.08 -5.56
CA ALA A 57 3.08 28.49 -5.44
C ALA A 57 3.21 27.66 -4.16
N ILE A 58 3.78 26.46 -4.24
CA ILE A 58 4.18 25.68 -3.08
C ILE A 58 5.39 26.37 -2.46
N ALA A 59 5.27 26.77 -1.20
CA ALA A 59 6.26 27.52 -0.45
C ALA A 59 6.94 26.69 0.64
N ALA A 60 6.25 25.69 1.19
CA ALA A 60 6.75 24.81 2.24
C ALA A 60 6.15 23.39 2.13
N LEU A 61 6.87 22.41 2.68
CA LEU A 61 6.39 21.05 2.91
C LEU A 61 6.30 20.81 4.42
N GLU A 62 5.21 20.21 4.85
CA GLU A 62 5.10 19.73 6.23
C GLU A 62 5.89 18.42 6.41
N PRO A 63 6.31 18.09 7.65
CA PRO A 63 6.96 16.83 7.94
C PRO A 63 6.13 15.62 7.51
N ARG A 64 6.76 14.66 6.83
CA ARG A 64 6.12 13.43 6.38
C ARG A 64 5.98 12.43 7.52
N SER A 65 4.82 11.79 7.65
CA SER A 65 4.64 10.61 8.51
C SER A 65 5.25 9.35 7.88
N SER A 66 5.26 9.29 6.55
CA SER A 66 5.86 8.19 5.78
C SER A 66 6.28 8.65 4.37
N SER A 67 7.17 7.88 3.74
CA SER A 67 7.62 8.15 2.37
C SER A 67 7.93 6.85 1.64
N LEU A 68 7.13 6.57 0.60
CA LEU A 68 7.38 5.51 -0.37
C LEU A 68 8.17 6.08 -1.55
N GLN A 69 9.24 5.41 -1.95
CA GLN A 69 10.05 5.83 -3.08
C GLN A 69 9.51 5.33 -4.42
N ARG A 70 8.93 4.12 -4.42
CA ARG A 70 8.37 3.45 -5.60
C ARG A 70 7.12 2.68 -5.20
N PRO A 71 5.92 3.23 -5.45
CA PRO A 71 5.60 4.53 -6.05
C PRO A 71 6.05 5.71 -5.17
N ALA A 72 6.28 6.90 -5.76
CA ALA A 72 6.59 8.11 -5.00
C ALA A 72 5.31 8.66 -4.34
N LEU A 73 5.14 8.37 -3.05
CA LEU A 73 3.96 8.73 -2.27
C LEU A 73 4.38 9.05 -0.83
N ALA A 74 3.95 10.19 -0.32
CA ALA A 74 4.12 10.59 1.06
C ALA A 74 2.86 10.36 1.87
N ASN A 75 3.02 10.23 3.19
CA ASN A 75 1.93 10.16 4.17
C ASN A 75 0.92 9.02 3.90
N ALA A 76 1.40 7.92 3.32
CA ALA A 76 0.68 6.67 3.28
C ALA A 76 0.58 6.07 4.69
N ASP A 77 -0.59 5.58 5.07
CA ASP A 77 -0.82 4.96 6.38
C ASP A 77 -0.75 3.44 6.29
N ARG A 78 -1.24 2.88 5.18
CA ARG A 78 -1.37 1.44 5.01
C ARG A 78 -1.18 0.95 3.59
N VAL A 79 -0.69 -0.28 3.49
CA VAL A 79 -0.61 -1.08 2.26
C VAL A 79 -1.68 -2.15 2.29
N VAL A 80 -2.56 -2.11 1.29
CA VAL A 80 -3.64 -3.08 1.08
C VAL A 80 -3.16 -4.13 0.09
N VAL A 81 -2.81 -5.31 0.60
CA VAL A 81 -2.32 -6.44 -0.20
C VAL A 81 -3.51 -7.24 -0.71
N VAL A 82 -3.93 -6.98 -1.95
CA VAL A 82 -5.07 -7.67 -2.57
C VAL A 82 -4.59 -8.96 -3.24
N VAL A 83 -5.19 -10.08 -2.87
CA VAL A 83 -4.97 -11.39 -3.49
C VAL A 83 -6.30 -12.08 -3.75
N ALA A 84 -6.38 -12.87 -4.82
CA ALA A 84 -7.59 -13.61 -5.15
C ALA A 84 -7.56 -15.01 -4.55
N LEU A 85 -8.69 -15.45 -3.99
CA LEU A 85 -8.87 -16.82 -3.52
C LEU A 85 -8.95 -17.82 -4.67
N ALA A 86 -9.48 -17.39 -5.82
CA ALA A 86 -9.51 -18.18 -7.05
C ALA A 86 -9.30 -17.33 -8.30
N GLN A 87 -8.82 -17.97 -9.38
CA GLN A 87 -8.60 -17.37 -10.69
C GLN A 87 -7.78 -16.06 -10.65
N PRO A 88 -6.48 -16.09 -10.31
CA PRO A 88 -5.63 -17.28 -10.14
C PRO A 88 -5.75 -17.92 -8.76
N SER A 89 -5.32 -19.17 -8.63
CA SER A 89 -5.21 -19.86 -7.34
C SER A 89 -4.26 -19.10 -6.40
N LEU A 90 -4.62 -19.03 -5.12
CA LEU A 90 -3.80 -18.35 -4.13
C LEU A 90 -2.56 -19.18 -3.77
N ASP A 91 -1.38 -18.64 -4.09
CA ASP A 91 -0.09 -19.20 -3.71
C ASP A 91 0.43 -18.56 -2.41
N ALA A 92 0.67 -19.39 -1.40
CA ALA A 92 1.14 -18.94 -0.08
C ALA A 92 2.53 -18.30 -0.12
N GLN A 93 3.44 -18.82 -0.96
CA GLN A 93 4.80 -18.27 -1.06
C GLN A 93 4.76 -16.90 -1.76
N GLY A 94 4.05 -16.79 -2.88
CA GLY A 94 3.82 -15.54 -3.58
C GLY A 94 3.16 -14.49 -2.68
N LEU A 95 2.10 -14.85 -1.96
CA LEU A 95 1.45 -13.99 -0.97
C LEU A 95 2.45 -13.54 0.11
N SER A 96 3.25 -14.46 0.65
CA SER A 96 4.25 -14.12 1.66
C SER A 96 5.25 -13.08 1.17
N ARG A 97 5.73 -13.18 -0.08
CA ARG A 97 6.64 -12.17 -0.65
C ARG A 97 5.98 -10.80 -0.78
N PHE A 98 4.70 -10.73 -1.15
CA PHE A 98 3.95 -9.47 -1.16
C PHE A 98 3.79 -8.88 0.24
N LEU A 99 3.44 -9.71 1.23
CA LEU A 99 3.31 -9.27 2.61
C LEU A 99 4.64 -8.75 3.15
N LEU A 100 5.76 -9.45 2.93
CA LEU A 100 7.08 -8.99 3.36
C LEU A 100 7.52 -7.70 2.66
N SER A 101 7.20 -7.53 1.37
CA SER A 101 7.47 -6.28 0.66
C SER A 101 6.64 -5.12 1.22
N ALA A 102 5.39 -5.38 1.62
CA ALA A 102 4.53 -4.41 2.28
C ALA A 102 5.06 -4.06 3.68
N GLU A 103 5.48 -5.06 4.46
CA GLU A 103 6.09 -4.88 5.79
C GLU A 103 7.37 -4.03 5.72
N ALA A 104 8.16 -4.18 4.66
CA ALA A 104 9.38 -3.40 4.43
C ALA A 104 9.11 -1.90 4.24
N THR A 105 7.87 -1.50 3.97
CA THR A 105 7.47 -0.08 3.92
C THR A 105 7.33 0.55 5.32
N GLY A 106 7.25 -0.27 6.37
CA GLY A 106 6.95 0.18 7.74
C GLY A 106 5.50 0.62 7.96
N LEU A 107 4.64 0.53 6.95
CA LEU A 107 3.22 0.88 7.02
C LEU A 107 2.38 -0.28 7.58
N GLU A 108 1.15 0.03 8.01
CA GLU A 108 0.18 -1.00 8.36
C GLU A 108 -0.10 -1.89 7.13
N VAL A 109 -0.09 -3.21 7.30
CA VAL A 109 -0.36 -4.17 6.22
C VAL A 109 -1.74 -4.78 6.38
N LEU A 110 -2.59 -4.58 5.39
CA LEU A 110 -3.95 -5.11 5.33
C LEU A 110 -4.11 -6.11 4.18
N PRO A 111 -4.12 -7.43 4.46
CA PRO A 111 -4.45 -8.43 3.44
C PRO A 111 -5.95 -8.38 3.09
N VAL A 112 -6.25 -8.34 1.80
CA VAL A 112 -7.63 -8.43 1.28
C VAL A 112 -7.76 -9.63 0.35
N LEU A 113 -8.57 -10.59 0.76
CA LEU A 113 -8.91 -11.79 0.00
C LEU A 113 -10.10 -11.48 -0.92
N SER A 114 -9.85 -11.29 -2.21
CA SER A 114 -10.89 -11.06 -3.21
C SER A 114 -11.43 -12.36 -3.80
N LYS A 115 -12.55 -12.26 -4.51
CA LYS A 115 -13.21 -13.37 -5.21
C LYS A 115 -13.58 -14.52 -4.25
N ALA A 116 -13.97 -14.17 -3.02
CA ALA A 116 -14.43 -15.13 -2.03
C ALA A 116 -15.70 -15.87 -2.48
N ASP A 117 -16.45 -15.31 -3.44
CA ASP A 117 -17.59 -15.95 -4.11
C ASP A 117 -17.23 -17.16 -4.99
N LEU A 118 -15.95 -17.33 -5.34
CA LEU A 118 -15.48 -18.41 -6.22
C LEU A 118 -14.94 -19.63 -5.47
N VAL A 119 -14.99 -19.63 -4.13
CA VAL A 119 -14.50 -20.69 -3.26
C VAL A 119 -15.55 -21.08 -2.23
N SER A 120 -15.38 -22.22 -1.57
CA SER A 120 -16.28 -22.59 -0.47
C SER A 120 -16.06 -21.71 0.76
N SER A 121 -17.07 -21.67 1.64
CA SER A 121 -16.97 -20.99 2.94
C SER A 121 -15.80 -21.49 3.78
N GLU A 122 -15.59 -22.80 3.78
CA GLU A 122 -14.52 -23.48 4.52
C GLU A 122 -13.16 -23.02 3.99
N GLN A 123 -12.96 -23.04 2.67
CA GLN A 123 -11.71 -22.60 2.06
C GLN A 123 -11.41 -21.12 2.33
N CYS A 124 -12.44 -20.25 2.33
CA CYS A 124 -12.28 -18.85 2.70
C CYS A 124 -11.87 -18.68 4.17
N LEU A 125 -12.54 -19.40 5.08
CA LEU A 125 -12.25 -19.38 6.51
C LEU A 125 -10.83 -19.89 6.82
N GLU A 126 -10.41 -20.98 6.18
CA GLU A 126 -9.04 -21.53 6.30
C GLU A 126 -7.99 -20.47 5.97
N TRP A 127 -8.16 -19.72 4.88
CA TRP A 127 -7.22 -18.65 4.52
C TRP A 127 -7.26 -17.45 5.47
N LEU A 128 -8.44 -17.09 5.98
CA LEU A 128 -8.56 -16.04 6.99
C LEU A 128 -7.83 -16.43 8.28
N GLU A 129 -8.03 -17.65 8.76
CA GLU A 129 -7.35 -18.17 9.95
C GLU A 129 -5.85 -18.33 9.77
N ARG A 130 -5.43 -18.79 8.59
CA ARG A 130 -4.01 -18.87 8.21
C ARG A 130 -3.33 -17.50 8.22
N LEU A 131 -3.97 -16.47 7.66
CA LEU A 131 -3.42 -15.11 7.70
C LEU A 131 -3.40 -14.52 9.13
N ARG A 132 -4.38 -14.86 9.96
CA ARG A 132 -4.37 -14.51 11.40
C ARG A 132 -3.24 -15.18 12.15
N SER A 133 -2.95 -16.46 11.86
CA SER A 133 -1.82 -17.16 12.48
C SER A 133 -0.46 -16.60 12.03
N TRP A 134 -0.39 -15.98 10.85
CA TRP A 134 0.77 -15.21 10.39
C TRP A 134 0.85 -13.80 11.01
N GLY A 135 -0.15 -13.40 11.80
CA GLY A 135 -0.19 -12.14 12.53
C GLY A 135 -0.83 -10.97 11.79
N TYR A 136 -1.64 -11.23 10.77
CA TYR A 136 -2.42 -10.20 10.07
C TYR A 136 -3.90 -10.26 10.46
N GLU A 137 -4.61 -9.15 10.28
CA GLU A 137 -6.07 -9.11 10.35
C GLU A 137 -6.65 -9.03 8.92
N PRO A 138 -6.89 -10.16 8.24
CA PRO A 138 -7.32 -10.15 6.84
C PRO A 138 -8.78 -9.72 6.69
N HIS A 139 -9.15 -9.30 5.47
CA HIS A 139 -10.52 -8.99 5.10
C HIS A 139 -10.93 -9.73 3.82
N SER A 140 -12.05 -10.44 3.82
CA SER A 140 -12.55 -11.12 2.62
C SER A 140 -13.62 -10.31 1.90
N ILE A 141 -13.57 -10.28 0.57
CA ILE A 141 -14.57 -9.66 -0.29
C ILE A 141 -15.03 -10.65 -1.37
N ALA A 142 -16.34 -10.77 -1.47
CA ALA A 142 -17.05 -11.44 -2.55
C ALA A 142 -17.70 -10.39 -3.46
N HIS A 143 -17.84 -10.70 -4.75
CA HIS A 143 -18.58 -9.84 -5.68
C HIS A 143 -20.02 -9.62 -5.19
N GLY A 144 -20.50 -8.38 -5.22
CA GLY A 144 -21.86 -8.02 -4.79
C GLY A 144 -22.10 -8.02 -3.28
N ASN A 145 -21.12 -8.39 -2.44
CA ASN A 145 -21.28 -8.35 -0.98
C ASN A 145 -21.04 -6.93 -0.44
N VAL A 146 -22.14 -6.17 -0.31
CA VAL A 146 -22.13 -4.78 0.18
C VAL A 146 -21.63 -4.68 1.63
N GLN A 147 -22.00 -5.61 2.51
CA GLN A 147 -21.59 -5.58 3.92
C GLN A 147 -20.08 -5.75 4.07
N ALA A 148 -19.49 -6.68 3.32
CA ALA A 148 -18.04 -6.87 3.30
C ALA A 148 -17.32 -5.64 2.74
N LEU A 149 -17.88 -5.00 1.71
CA LEU A 149 -17.30 -3.79 1.11
C LEU A 149 -17.33 -2.61 2.08
N GLU A 150 -18.44 -2.38 2.77
CA GLU A 150 -18.57 -1.35 3.80
C GLU A 150 -17.64 -1.62 5.00
N GLY A 151 -17.53 -2.88 5.42
CA GLY A 151 -16.55 -3.29 6.43
C GLY A 151 -15.11 -2.96 6.02
N LEU A 152 -14.73 -3.19 4.76
CA LEU A 152 -13.42 -2.77 4.26
C LEU A 152 -13.30 -1.25 4.25
N ARG A 153 -14.31 -0.53 3.78
CA ARG A 153 -14.30 0.93 3.71
C ARG A 153 -14.03 1.56 5.08
N LEU A 154 -14.63 1.04 6.15
CA LEU A 154 -14.38 1.48 7.52
C LEU A 154 -12.92 1.26 7.93
N ARG A 155 -12.30 0.13 7.55
CA ARG A 155 -10.89 -0.16 7.84
C ARG A 155 -9.91 0.71 7.04
N LEU A 156 -10.33 1.19 5.87
CA LEU A 156 -9.53 2.11 5.04
C LEU A 156 -9.65 3.58 5.47
N CYS A 157 -10.44 3.89 6.51
CA CYS A 157 -10.65 5.24 7.02
C CYS A 157 -10.07 5.38 8.44
N PRO A 158 -9.41 6.50 8.79
CA PRO A 158 -8.98 7.60 7.91
C PRO A 158 -7.63 7.27 7.22
N GLY A 159 -7.09 8.22 6.46
CA GLY A 159 -5.72 8.17 5.93
C GLY A 159 -5.61 7.76 4.47
N ILE A 160 -4.38 7.54 4.01
CA ILE A 160 -4.05 7.14 2.64
C ILE A 160 -3.74 5.65 2.60
N SER A 161 -4.52 4.91 1.82
CA SER A 161 -4.35 3.47 1.63
C SER A 161 -3.82 3.17 0.22
N VAL A 162 -2.76 2.36 0.13
CA VAL A 162 -2.09 2.00 -1.14
C VAL A 162 -2.45 0.58 -1.55
N LEU A 163 -3.00 0.38 -2.75
CA LEU A 163 -3.33 -0.97 -3.23
C LEU A 163 -2.15 -1.63 -3.92
N CYS A 164 -1.87 -2.88 -3.54
CA CYS A 164 -0.84 -3.71 -4.13
C CYS A 164 -1.34 -5.14 -4.36
N GLY A 165 -0.61 -5.92 -5.15
CA GLY A 165 -0.88 -7.34 -5.35
C GLY A 165 -0.66 -7.83 -6.78
N PRO A 166 -0.77 -9.14 -7.05
CA PRO A 166 -0.57 -9.70 -8.38
C PRO A 166 -1.55 -9.16 -9.43
N SER A 167 -1.23 -9.33 -10.71
CA SER A 167 -2.19 -9.04 -11.78
C SER A 167 -3.38 -10.01 -11.75
N GLY A 168 -4.57 -9.56 -12.15
CA GLY A 168 -5.77 -10.41 -12.26
C GLY A 168 -6.50 -10.71 -10.95
N VAL A 169 -5.97 -10.27 -9.81
CA VAL A 169 -6.56 -10.49 -8.47
C VAL A 169 -7.75 -9.60 -8.13
N GLY A 170 -8.21 -8.75 -9.06
CA GLY A 170 -9.42 -7.93 -8.85
C GLY A 170 -9.22 -6.57 -8.18
N LYS A 171 -8.00 -6.02 -8.11
CA LYS A 171 -7.74 -4.66 -7.58
C LYS A 171 -8.59 -3.56 -8.22
N THR A 172 -8.68 -3.54 -9.56
CA THR A 172 -9.48 -2.54 -10.29
C THR A 172 -10.97 -2.72 -10.01
N SER A 173 -11.45 -3.97 -9.90
CA SER A 173 -12.83 -4.27 -9.52
C SER A 173 -13.13 -3.80 -8.10
N LEU A 174 -12.20 -4.01 -7.17
CA LEU A 174 -12.30 -3.51 -5.79
C LEU A 174 -12.33 -1.99 -5.75
N LEU A 175 -11.45 -1.33 -6.51
CA LEU A 175 -11.40 0.13 -6.60
C LEU A 175 -12.73 0.68 -7.11
N ASN A 176 -13.29 0.12 -8.19
CA ASN A 176 -14.60 0.53 -8.69
C ASN A 176 -15.76 0.24 -7.73
N ALA A 177 -15.68 -0.83 -6.95
CA ALA A 177 -16.68 -1.11 -5.93
C ALA A 177 -16.64 -0.06 -4.81
N LEU A 178 -15.43 0.29 -4.34
CA LEU A 178 -15.23 1.32 -3.31
C LEU A 178 -15.53 2.75 -3.81
N LEU A 179 -15.36 2.99 -5.11
CA LEU A 179 -15.40 4.30 -5.75
C LEU A 179 -16.25 4.22 -7.04
N PRO A 180 -17.58 4.02 -6.94
CA PRO A 180 -18.44 3.76 -8.09
C PRO A 180 -18.43 4.90 -9.12
N ASP A 181 -18.22 6.14 -8.68
CA ASP A 181 -18.18 7.33 -9.54
C ASP A 181 -16.95 7.40 -10.45
N LEU A 182 -15.90 6.61 -10.19
CA LEU A 182 -14.67 6.65 -10.99
C LEU A 182 -14.80 5.97 -12.36
N GLN A 183 -15.81 5.11 -12.55
CA GLN A 183 -16.08 4.37 -13.79
C GLN A 183 -14.80 3.88 -14.52
N LEU A 184 -13.80 3.37 -13.79
CA LEU A 184 -12.56 2.93 -14.43
C LEU A 184 -12.87 1.75 -15.33
N ARG A 185 -12.30 1.73 -16.54
CA ARG A 185 -12.50 0.64 -17.52
C ARG A 185 -12.06 -0.69 -16.92
N THR A 186 -13.01 -1.54 -16.53
CA THR A 186 -12.78 -2.96 -16.19
C THR A 186 -12.69 -3.77 -17.47
N ALA A 187 -11.57 -3.69 -18.19
CA ALA A 187 -11.35 -4.65 -19.27
C ALA A 187 -11.18 -6.04 -18.65
N ALA A 188 -12.11 -6.95 -18.95
CA ALA A 188 -12.03 -8.34 -18.55
C ALA A 188 -10.74 -8.94 -19.15
N VAL A 189 -9.85 -9.39 -18.26
CA VAL A 189 -8.57 -10.05 -18.55
C VAL A 189 -7.53 -9.15 -19.22
N SER A 190 -6.43 -8.93 -18.48
CA SER A 190 -5.10 -8.62 -19.01
C SER A 190 -5.00 -7.46 -20.02
N GLY A 191 -4.49 -6.35 -19.51
CA GLY A 191 -3.58 -5.53 -20.28
C GLY A 191 -3.99 -4.09 -20.29
N LYS A 192 -3.17 -3.27 -19.62
CA LYS A 192 -3.04 -1.83 -19.80
C LYS A 192 -4.37 -1.10 -19.74
N LEU A 193 -4.56 -0.33 -18.67
CA LEU A 193 -5.38 0.86 -18.76
C LEU A 193 -4.98 1.57 -20.07
N GLN A 194 -5.83 1.48 -21.11
CA GLN A 194 -5.59 2.13 -22.38
C GLN A 194 -5.87 3.62 -22.19
N ARG A 195 -4.95 4.29 -21.51
CA ARG A 195 -4.51 5.64 -21.82
C ARG A 195 -3.14 5.45 -22.47
N GLY A 196 -3.02 5.89 -23.71
CA GLY A 196 -2.05 5.39 -24.68
C GLY A 196 -0.60 5.36 -24.18
N ARG A 197 0.13 4.31 -24.60
CA ARG A 197 1.58 4.15 -24.87
C ARG A 197 2.62 5.03 -24.12
N HIS A 198 2.27 5.61 -23.00
CA HIS A 198 3.11 6.36 -22.08
C HIS A 198 2.94 5.70 -20.72
N THR A 199 4.07 5.27 -20.17
CA THR A 199 4.24 4.77 -18.82
C THR A 199 3.65 5.74 -17.80
N THR A 200 2.43 5.50 -17.30
CA THR A 200 1.91 6.24 -16.14
C THR A 200 2.68 5.80 -14.91
N ARG A 201 3.78 6.51 -14.59
CA ARG A 201 4.48 6.46 -13.30
C ARG A 201 3.82 7.40 -12.26
N HIS A 202 2.64 7.93 -12.57
CA HIS A 202 1.95 8.91 -11.74
C HIS A 202 1.04 8.20 -10.75
N VAL A 203 1.20 8.55 -9.46
CA VAL A 203 0.29 8.17 -8.38
C VAL A 203 -0.91 9.10 -8.42
N GLU A 204 -2.11 8.54 -8.36
CA GLU A 204 -3.34 9.31 -8.21
C GLU A 204 -4.00 8.96 -6.87
N LEU A 205 -4.50 9.99 -6.17
CA LEU A 205 -5.24 9.83 -4.91
C LEU A 205 -6.73 10.05 -5.16
N PHE A 206 -7.54 9.05 -4.83
CA PHE A 206 -8.97 9.09 -4.98
C PHE A 206 -9.66 9.22 -3.63
N PRO A 207 -10.64 10.14 -3.47
CA PRO A 207 -11.36 10.29 -2.22
C PRO A 207 -12.28 9.10 -1.95
N LEU A 208 -12.03 8.37 -0.87
CA LEU A 208 -12.86 7.24 -0.41
C LEU A 208 -13.95 7.69 0.57
N ALA A 209 -13.58 8.57 1.50
CA ALA A 209 -14.46 9.15 2.50
C ALA A 209 -13.84 10.48 2.98
N PRO A 210 -14.52 11.27 3.84
CA PRO A 210 -13.87 12.39 4.50
C PRO A 210 -12.56 11.94 5.16
N ASN A 211 -11.45 12.61 4.82
CA ASN A 211 -10.11 12.30 5.30
C ASN A 211 -9.58 10.88 4.98
N ALA A 212 -10.16 10.19 4.00
CA ALA A 212 -9.66 8.90 3.52
C ALA A 212 -9.42 8.93 2.01
N LEU A 213 -8.22 8.52 1.60
CA LEU A 213 -7.79 8.50 0.21
C LEU A 213 -7.31 7.11 -0.17
N LEU A 214 -7.56 6.73 -1.42
CA LEU A 214 -7.06 5.52 -2.03
C LEU A 214 -6.01 5.89 -3.08
N ALA A 215 -4.81 5.34 -2.98
CA ALA A 215 -3.76 5.52 -3.97
C ALA A 215 -3.83 4.41 -5.03
N ASP A 216 -3.96 4.79 -6.30
CA ASP A 216 -3.64 3.88 -7.41
C ASP A 216 -2.18 4.07 -7.80
N THR A 217 -1.42 2.99 -7.67
CA THR A 217 0.04 3.02 -7.78
C THR A 217 0.51 2.00 -8.82
N PRO A 218 0.60 2.40 -10.10
CA PRO A 218 1.17 1.54 -11.12
C PRO A 218 2.63 1.19 -10.78
N GLY A 219 2.92 -0.10 -10.66
CA GLY A 219 4.28 -0.61 -10.37
C GLY A 219 4.42 -1.30 -9.01
N PHE A 220 3.54 -1.03 -8.05
CA PHE A 220 3.51 -1.69 -6.74
C PHE A 220 2.95 -3.13 -6.79
N ASN A 221 3.01 -3.76 -7.97
CA ASN A 221 2.44 -5.08 -8.28
C ASN A 221 3.51 -6.17 -8.40
N ARG A 222 4.75 -5.87 -8.00
CA ARG A 222 5.86 -6.82 -7.93
C ARG A 222 6.47 -6.74 -6.54
N PRO A 223 6.60 -7.87 -5.82
CA PRO A 223 7.23 -7.86 -4.51
C PRO A 223 8.73 -7.60 -4.68
N GLU A 224 9.24 -6.58 -3.99
CA GLU A 224 10.65 -6.25 -3.89
C GLU A 224 11.05 -6.44 -2.42
N LEU A 225 11.77 -7.52 -2.15
CA LEU A 225 12.29 -7.79 -0.81
C LEU A 225 13.53 -6.94 -0.55
N PRO A 226 13.80 -6.54 0.70
CA PRO A 226 15.02 -5.82 1.02
C PRO A 226 16.25 -6.67 0.66
N PRO A 227 17.35 -6.04 0.22
CA PRO A 227 18.57 -6.75 -0.17
C PRO A 227 19.39 -7.24 1.03
N ASN A 228 19.09 -6.77 2.25
CA ASN A 228 19.85 -7.09 3.45
C ASN A 228 19.14 -8.15 4.30
N PRO A 229 19.76 -9.33 4.52
CA PRO A 229 19.15 -10.40 5.32
C PRO A 229 18.85 -10.01 6.75
N GLY A 230 19.64 -9.10 7.34
CA GLY A 230 19.43 -8.64 8.70
C GLY A 230 18.07 -7.99 8.94
N GLU A 231 17.41 -7.52 7.88
CA GLU A 231 16.10 -6.87 7.97
C GLU A 231 14.95 -7.88 8.02
N PHE A 232 15.12 -9.10 7.49
CA PHE A 232 14.01 -10.05 7.34
C PHE A 232 13.34 -10.41 8.66
N ALA A 233 14.09 -10.61 9.75
CA ALA A 233 13.50 -10.97 11.05
C ALA A 233 12.40 -9.98 11.47
N SER A 234 12.63 -8.68 11.22
CA SER A 234 11.69 -7.62 11.55
C SER A 234 10.45 -7.59 10.67
N LEU A 235 10.49 -8.21 9.48
CA LEU A 235 9.40 -8.22 8.51
C LEU A 235 8.38 -9.35 8.76
N PHE A 236 8.70 -10.36 9.56
CA PHE A 236 7.79 -11.45 9.91
C PHE A 236 7.02 -11.11 11.21
N PRO A 237 5.69 -10.89 11.16
CA PRO A 237 4.90 -10.68 12.36
C PRO A 237 5.03 -11.83 13.36
N GLU A 238 5.19 -13.08 12.90
CA GLU A 238 5.37 -14.25 13.77
C GLU A 238 6.60 -14.11 14.67
N ILE A 239 7.72 -13.62 14.13
CA ILE A 239 8.94 -13.34 14.90
C ILE A 239 8.69 -12.18 15.86
N ARG A 240 8.09 -11.07 15.37
CA ARG A 240 7.79 -9.90 16.21
C ARG A 240 6.87 -10.24 17.38
N GLN A 241 5.83 -11.03 17.15
CA GLN A 241 4.88 -11.46 18.16
C GLN A 241 5.56 -12.29 19.25
N GLN A 242 6.41 -13.24 18.87
CA GLN A 242 7.17 -14.05 19.82
C GLN A 242 8.10 -13.20 20.69
N LEU A 243 8.80 -12.22 20.10
CA LEU A 243 9.65 -11.28 20.84
C LEU A 243 8.84 -10.40 21.79
N ARG A 244 7.67 -9.90 21.35
CA ARG A 244 6.73 -9.15 22.19
C ARG A 244 6.16 -9.99 23.33
N ALA A 245 5.95 -11.29 23.10
CA ALA A 245 5.50 -12.26 24.11
C ALA A 245 6.59 -12.64 25.13
N GLY A 246 7.76 -11.98 25.10
CA GLY A 246 8.80 -12.15 26.12
C GLY A 246 9.87 -13.18 25.77
N ARG A 247 9.81 -13.82 24.59
CA ARG A 247 10.93 -14.68 24.15
C ARG A 247 12.18 -13.85 23.96
N ARG A 248 13.32 -14.39 24.37
CA ARG A 248 14.62 -13.71 24.32
C ARG A 248 15.66 -14.67 23.75
N CYS A 249 16.52 -14.13 22.90
CA CYS A 249 17.70 -14.86 22.46
C CYS A 249 18.87 -14.52 23.40
N ARG A 250 19.80 -15.46 23.55
CA ARG A 250 21.04 -15.25 24.31
C ARG A 250 21.90 -14.14 23.70
N PHE A 251 21.88 -14.01 22.37
CA PHE A 251 22.70 -13.07 21.61
C PHE A 251 21.82 -11.98 20.97
N ASN A 252 22.33 -10.75 20.93
CA ASN A 252 21.62 -9.59 20.39
C ASN A 252 21.55 -9.59 18.85
N ASP A 253 22.49 -10.27 18.20
CA ASP A 253 22.62 -10.42 16.75
C ASP A 253 22.12 -11.79 16.24
N CYS A 254 21.28 -12.47 17.04
CA CYS A 254 20.68 -13.74 16.66
C CYS A 254 19.85 -13.58 15.38
N ARG A 255 20.18 -14.37 14.36
CA ARG A 255 19.49 -14.45 13.07
C ARG A 255 18.31 -15.42 13.09
N HIS A 256 17.98 -15.96 14.26
CA HIS A 256 16.85 -16.85 14.49
C HIS A 256 16.81 -18.09 13.58
N LEU A 257 17.98 -18.58 13.16
CA LEU A 257 18.11 -19.78 12.33
C LEU A 257 18.33 -20.99 13.23
N GLN A 258 19.57 -21.28 13.61
CA GLN A 258 19.93 -22.45 14.41
C GLN A 258 20.94 -22.13 15.51
N GLU A 259 21.06 -20.85 15.87
CA GLU A 259 22.02 -20.43 16.90
C GLU A 259 21.68 -21.04 18.27
N PRO A 260 22.70 -21.53 19.00
CA PRO A 260 22.50 -22.02 20.35
C PRO A 260 22.01 -20.88 21.25
N GLY A 261 20.88 -21.07 21.94
CA GLY A 261 20.28 -20.03 22.78
C GLY A 261 19.35 -19.05 22.05
N CYS A 262 18.95 -19.34 20.80
CA CYS A 262 17.78 -18.69 20.21
C CYS A 262 16.52 -19.10 20.99
N GLY A 263 15.77 -18.11 21.49
CA GLY A 263 14.55 -18.35 22.28
C GLY A 263 13.27 -18.46 21.45
N LEU A 264 13.36 -18.31 20.12
CA LEU A 264 12.19 -18.37 19.24
C LEU A 264 11.80 -19.82 18.92
N GLU A 265 10.50 -20.05 18.88
CA GLU A 265 9.90 -21.22 18.26
C GLU A 265 10.02 -21.15 16.74
N ARG A 266 10.14 -22.33 16.15
CA ARG A 266 10.41 -22.57 14.72
C ARG A 266 9.31 -23.40 14.05
N SER A 267 8.25 -23.75 14.78
CA SER A 267 7.14 -24.58 14.30
C SER A 267 6.04 -23.79 13.59
N TRP A 268 6.25 -22.49 13.34
CA TRP A 268 5.31 -21.66 12.60
C TRP A 268 5.45 -21.89 11.10
N GLU A 269 4.34 -21.75 10.39
CA GLU A 269 4.17 -22.23 9.03
C GLU A 269 5.19 -21.64 8.03
N ARG A 270 5.49 -20.35 8.14
CA ARG A 270 6.38 -19.63 7.23
C ARG A 270 7.87 -19.74 7.60
N TYR A 271 8.25 -20.53 8.62
CA TYR A 271 9.64 -20.62 9.07
C TYR A 271 10.59 -21.12 7.98
N GLY A 272 10.15 -22.10 7.17
CA GLY A 272 10.93 -22.59 6.03
C GLY A 272 11.22 -21.50 4.98
N LEU A 273 10.26 -20.60 4.72
CA LEU A 273 10.47 -19.44 3.85
C LEU A 273 11.45 -18.45 4.48
N TYR A 274 11.34 -18.19 5.77
CA TYR A 274 12.30 -17.33 6.48
C TYR A 274 13.72 -17.88 6.36
N GLN A 275 13.91 -19.18 6.58
CA GLN A 275 15.22 -19.82 6.42
C GLN A 275 15.76 -19.68 5.00
N SER A 276 14.95 -19.91 3.97
CA SER A 276 15.40 -19.81 2.58
C SER A 276 15.81 -18.38 2.24
N LEU A 277 15.03 -17.37 2.65
CA LEU A 277 15.35 -15.96 2.41
C LEU A 277 16.66 -15.53 3.11
N MET A 278 16.93 -16.08 4.30
CA MET A 278 18.16 -15.83 5.02
C MET A 278 19.38 -16.53 4.40
N GLN A 279 19.19 -17.64 3.66
CA GLN A 279 20.25 -18.41 3.01
C GLN A 279 20.56 -17.94 1.59
N ASP A 280 19.55 -17.55 0.80
CA ASP A 280 19.68 -17.08 -0.59
C ASP A 280 20.44 -15.75 -0.74
N GLN A 281 20.91 -15.18 0.37
CA GLN A 281 21.54 -13.86 0.44
C GLN A 281 22.85 -13.87 1.27
N LEU A 282 23.35 -15.06 1.64
CA LEU A 282 24.68 -15.29 2.21
C LEU A 282 25.64 -15.75 1.11
#